data_AF-A0A4Q9Z0I7-F1
#
_entry.id   AF-A0A4Q9Z0I7-F1
#
_cell.length_a   1.000
_cell.length_b   1.000
_cell.length_c   1.000
_cell.angle_alpha   90.00
_cell.angle_beta   90.00
_cell.angle_gamma   90.00
#
_symmetry.space_group_name_H-M   'P 1'
#
loop_
_entity.id
_entity.type
_entity.pdbx_description
1 polymer ?
#
loop_
_entity_poly.entity_id
_entity_poly.type
_entity_poly.pdbx_seq_one_letter_code
_entity_poly.pdbx_strand_id
1 'polypeptide(L)' 'MKQLLFTNWHLMRWFRLGFAVFLFVQANTTQEWFFIAFGLFFLAQALFNMGCGAQGCGVSYTKKRTEGKNCKN' A
#
# COMPACT_ATOMS: atom_id res chain seq x y z
N MET A 1 -18.50 4.72 -16.81
CA MET A 1 -17.34 5.21 -16.03
C MET A 1 -17.50 4.95 -14.52
N LYS A 2 -17.80 3.71 -14.11
CA LYS A 2 -17.94 3.33 -12.67
C LYS A 2 -16.90 2.31 -12.20
N GLN A 3 -16.06 1.83 -13.14
CA GLN A 3 -15.18 0.69 -12.94
C GLN A 3 -13.81 1.09 -12.38
N LEU A 4 -13.35 2.33 -12.60
CA LEU A 4 -12.03 2.77 -12.13
C LEU A 4 -11.97 3.02 -10.62
N LEU A 5 -13.09 3.38 -9.97
CA LEU A 5 -13.16 3.58 -8.52
C LEU A 5 -13.04 2.26 -7.74
N PHE A 6 -13.43 1.13 -8.33
CA PHE A 6 -13.30 -0.21 -7.74
C PHE A 6 -12.04 -0.98 -8.19
N THR A 7 -11.36 -0.55 -9.26
CA THR A 7 -10.30 -1.37 -9.87
C THR A 7 -8.94 -1.23 -9.17
N ASN A 8 -8.64 -0.16 -8.42
CA ASN A 8 -7.24 0.02 -7.95
C ASN A 8 -6.98 0.75 -6.62
N TRP A 9 -7.96 1.26 -5.86
CA TRP A 9 -7.64 2.09 -4.68
C TRP A 9 -8.16 1.61 -3.31
N HIS A 10 -9.07 0.63 -3.27
CA HIS A 10 -9.58 0.12 -2.00
C HIS A 10 -9.33 -1.37 -1.77
N LEU A 11 -9.31 -2.21 -2.80
CA LEU A 11 -9.15 -3.66 -2.66
C LEU A 11 -7.88 -4.05 -1.90
N MET A 12 -6.73 -3.45 -2.24
CA MET A 12 -5.46 -3.74 -1.55
C MET A 12 -5.46 -3.31 -0.08
N ARG A 13 -6.19 -2.24 0.25
CA ARG A 13 -6.32 -1.73 1.63
C ARG A 13 -7.27 -2.61 2.45
N TRP A 14 -8.38 -3.04 1.85
CA TRP A 14 -9.30 -4.00 2.44
C TRP A 14 -8.67 -5.38 2.61
N PHE A 15 -7.81 -5.80 1.68
CA PHE A 15 -7.08 -7.05 1.80
C PHE A 15 -6.12 -7.02 2.99
N ARG A 16 -5.34 -5.93 3.16
CA ARG A 16 -4.46 -5.75 4.34
C ARG A 16 -5.26 -5.74 5.65
N LEU A 17 -6.41 -5.05 5.69
CA LEU A 17 -7.30 -5.06 6.86
C LEU A 17 -7.90 -6.44 7.12
N GLY A 18 -8.33 -7.15 6.08
CA GLY A 18 -8.86 -8.51 6.19
C GLY A 18 -7.83 -9.47 6.77
N PHE A 19 -6.57 -9.38 6.33
CA PHE A 19 -5.46 -10.14 6.89
C PHE A 19 -5.18 -9.79 8.35
N ALA A 20 -5.20 -8.51 8.72
CA ALA A 20 -5.02 -8.10 10.11
C ALA A 20 -6.11 -8.71 11.02
N VAL A 21 -7.38 -8.61 10.62
CA VAL A 21 -8.51 -9.18 11.38
C VAL A 21 -8.40 -10.70 11.47
N PHE A 22 -8.06 -11.38 10.37
CA PHE A 22 -7.85 -12.82 10.37
C PHE A 22 -6.76 -13.26 11.35
N LEU A 23 -5.61 -12.57 11.37
CA LEU A 23 -4.53 -12.83 12.30
C LEU A 23 -4.94 -12.60 13.76
N PHE A 24 -5.75 -11.56 14.04
CA PHE A 24 -6.30 -11.33 15.38
C PHE A 24 -7.24 -12.44 15.84
N VAL A 25 -8.10 -12.96 14.95
CA VAL A 25 -8.97 -14.10 15.29
C VAL A 25 -8.12 -15.33 15.61
N GLN A 26 -7.13 -15.62 14.78
CA GLN A 26 -6.21 -16.74 15.00
C GLN A 26 -5.39 -16.57 16.29
N ALA A 27 -4.97 -15.34 16.62
CA ALA A 27 -4.28 -15.03 17.86
C ALA A 27 -5.11 -15.37 19.11
N ASN A 28 -6.43 -15.18 19.05
CA ASN A 28 -7.31 -15.55 20.16
C ASN A 28 -7.46 -17.07 20.30
N THR A 29 -7.43 -17.82 19.19
CA THR A 29 -7.50 -19.29 19.21
C THR A 29 -6.20 -19.93 19.66
N THR A 30 -5.05 -19.45 19.21
CA THR A 30 -3.75 -20.05 19.53
C THR A 30 -3.04 -19.42 20.72
N GLN A 31 -3.50 -18.25 21.20
CA GLN A 31 -2.87 -17.45 22.27
C GLN A 31 -1.38 -17.11 22.03
N GLU A 32 -0.90 -17.24 20.79
CA GLU A 32 0.48 -16.92 20.45
C GLU A 32 0.65 -15.40 20.26
N TRP A 33 1.55 -14.81 21.04
CA TRP A 33 1.80 -13.36 21.07
C TRP A 33 2.31 -12.83 19.73
N PHE A 34 2.96 -13.69 18.94
CA PHE A 34 3.45 -13.37 17.61
C PHE A 34 2.33 -12.92 16.66
N PHE A 35 1.16 -13.56 16.69
CA PHE A 35 0.05 -13.18 15.81
C PHE A 35 -0.50 -11.79 16.13
N ILE A 36 -0.49 -11.38 17.40
CA ILE A 36 -0.88 -10.03 17.82
C ILE A 36 0.11 -9.00 17.26
N ALA A 37 1.41 -9.25 17.35
CA ALA A 37 2.44 -8.34 16.84
C ALA A 37 2.30 -8.13 15.31
N PHE A 38 2.11 -9.21 14.55
CA PHE A 38 1.89 -9.12 13.10
C PHE A 38 0.53 -8.48 12.76
N GLY A 39 -0.53 -8.80 13.49
CA GLY A 39 -1.85 -8.17 13.32
C GLY A 39 -1.78 -6.66 13.51
N LEU A 40 -1.10 -6.19 14.58
CA LEU A 40 -0.88 -4.77 14.83
C LEU A 40 -0.05 -4.11 13.73
N PHE A 41 0.98 -4.79 13.22
CA PHE A 41 1.81 -4.30 12.12
C PHE A 41 1.01 -4.08 10.83
N PHE A 42 0.18 -5.05 10.42
CA PHE A 42 -0.70 -4.90 9.24
C PHE A 42 -1.79 -3.86 9.44
N LEU A 43 -2.32 -3.74 10.66
CA LEU A 43 -3.30 -2.73 11.02
C LEU A 43 -2.69 -1.31 10.98
N ALA A 44 -1.48 -1.14 11.50
CA ALA A 44 -0.74 0.12 11.40
C ALA A 44 -0.45 0.50 9.94
N GLN A 45 -0.01 -0.44 9.09
CA GLN A 45 0.16 -0.18 7.66
C GLN A 45 -1.13 0.26 6.97
N ALA A 46 -2.28 -0.32 7.34
CA ALA A 46 -3.57 0.02 6.76
C ALA A 46 -4.14 1.36 7.25
N LEU A 47 -3.87 1.73 8.51
CA LEU A 47 -4.28 2.99 9.11
C LEU A 47 -3.41 4.15 8.64
N PHE A 48 -2.09 4.02 8.77
CA PHE A 48 -1.15 5.10 8.46
C PHE A 48 -0.88 5.25 6.97
N ASN A 49 -1.45 4.39 6.11
CA ASN A 49 -1.04 4.23 4.71
C ASN A 49 0.50 4.13 4.57
N MET A 50 1.21 3.73 5.64
CA MET A 50 2.64 3.52 5.68
C MET A 50 2.92 2.20 4.99
N GLY A 51 2.86 2.22 3.68
CA GLY A 51 3.29 1.14 2.81
C GLY A 51 3.74 1.76 1.51
N CYS A 52 4.71 1.13 0.86
CA CYS A 52 4.98 1.40 -0.54
C CYS A 52 3.71 1.00 -1.33
N GLY A 53 2.81 1.94 -1.56
CA GLY A 53 1.56 1.76 -2.27
C GLY A 53 1.32 3.01 -3.09
N ALA A 54 0.90 2.83 -4.35
CA ALA A 54 0.51 3.75 -5.46
C ALA A 54 0.80 5.27 -5.40
N GLN A 55 0.86 5.89 -4.22
CA GLN A 55 1.57 7.13 -3.90
C GLN A 55 3.06 6.90 -3.53
N GLY A 56 3.61 5.72 -3.81
CA GLY A 56 5.01 5.40 -3.55
C GLY A 56 5.90 6.30 -4.38
N CYS A 57 6.82 7.03 -3.72
CA CYS A 57 7.82 7.92 -4.30
C CYS A 57 7.46 8.37 -5.72
N GLY A 58 6.66 9.43 -5.81
CA GLY A 58 6.54 10.17 -7.06
C GLY A 58 7.93 10.69 -7.42
N VAL A 59 8.73 9.89 -8.11
CA VAL A 59 9.83 10.40 -8.90
C VAL A 59 9.12 11.20 -9.97
N SER A 60 9.02 12.50 -9.76
CA SER A 60 8.54 13.43 -10.76
C SER A 60 9.51 13.35 -11.94
N TYR A 61 9.30 12.42 -12.86
CA TYR A 61 9.92 12.51 -14.17
C TYR A 61 9.27 13.71 -14.83
N THR A 62 9.89 14.89 -14.68
CA THR A 62 9.62 16.00 -15.58
C THR A 62 9.96 15.49 -16.97
N LYS A 63 8.96 15.03 -17.74
CA LYS A 63 9.08 14.99 -19.19
C LYS A 63 9.24 16.44 -19.62
N LYS A 64 10.49 16.93 -19.69
CA LYS A 64 10.79 18.03 -20.59
C LYS A 64 10.46 17.49 -21.97
N ARG A 65 9.35 17.97 -22.52
CA ARG A 65 9.07 17.82 -23.94
C ARG A 65 10.30 18.33 -24.67
N THR A 66 10.86 17.49 -25.53
CA THR A 66 11.99 17.81 -26.38
C THR A 66 11.75 19.13 -27.11
N GLU A 67 12.46 20.17 -26.72
CA GLU A 67 12.91 21.25 -27.60
C GLU A 67 14.28 21.72 -27.11
N GLY A 68 15.30 21.52 -27.94
CA GLY A 68 16.67 21.91 -27.64
C GLY A 68 17.65 20.76 -27.79
N LYS A 69 17.95 20.38 -29.04
CA LYS A 69 19.27 19.85 -29.37
C LYS A 69 20.30 20.83 -28.81
N ASN A 70 21.21 20.39 -27.94
CA ASN A 70 22.63 20.78 -27.88
C ASN A 70 23.25 20.45 -26.51
N CYS A 71 23.56 19.17 -26.29
CA CYS A 71 24.68 18.77 -25.44
C CYS A 71 25.46 17.67 -26.19
N LYS A 72 26.01 18.06 -27.34
CA LYS A 72 27.24 17.49 -27.89
C LYS A 72 28.07 18.69 -28.32
N ASN A 73 28.96 19.10 -27.42
CA ASN A 73 30.32 19.57 -27.68
C ASN A 73 31.01 19.74 -26.33
#